data_AF-A0A1W9STA3-F1
#
_entry.id   AF-A0A1W9STA3-F1
#
_cell.length_a   1.000
_cell.length_b   1.000
_cell.length_c   1.000
_cell.angle_alpha   90.00
_cell.angle_beta   90.00
_cell.angle_gamma   90.00
#
_symmetry.space_group_name_H-M   'P 1'
#
loop_
_entity.id
_entity.type
_entity.pdbx_description
1 polymer ?
#
loop_
_entity_poly.entity_id
_entity_poly.type
_entity_poly.pdbx_seq_one_letter_code
_entity_poly.pdbx_strand_id
1 'polypeptide(L)'
;MKTFKNYFFIFVIAMSFSSLAISQNRMILFEEGTNASCGPCAAQNPTFNALLDANTDNVISIKYQWYFPGTDPMHDHNPGEANARLQYYEISGVPTATMDGVIYSFPNAYDGAAIGYTQSHIDEQLAVPSPLNIDLSHTVIGHTITASMDIGALEDLTGNLVAHIVVIEKAIFFDSPPGSNGETEFYNVMKKMLPSSNGTSLEDFISGGSVNITESWEIANIYDINELAVVAFVQNNSTKEVLQASYSEPVTPIAPDFLNTSAKSILYPTEDFCGNTISPVVKIENNGMDLTSLDISYSVNGGEITTLNWTGELAFLSAMEVELPESEFIRVDDIVRNDYTIEVFTSLPNGLEDTDTNDDEISLSFLAPSTDFNIVSLERDYLRMTKKHQYTKEENF
;
A
#
# COMPACT_ATOMS: atom_id res chain seq x y z
N MET A 1 65.54 3.22 0.27
CA MET A 1 64.09 3.01 0.48
C MET A 1 63.60 3.99 1.53
N LYS A 2 62.98 5.10 1.12
CA LYS A 2 62.20 5.97 1.99
C LYS A 2 60.78 5.94 1.43
N THR A 3 59.85 5.42 2.21
CA THR A 3 58.42 5.29 1.88
C THR A 3 57.77 6.67 1.96
N PHE A 4 57.23 7.16 0.83
CA PHE A 4 56.37 8.33 0.80
C PHE A 4 54.94 7.90 1.15
N LYS A 5 54.40 8.43 2.25
CA LYS A 5 52.97 8.36 2.57
C LYS A 5 52.26 9.43 1.74
N ASN A 6 51.41 9.02 0.81
CA ASN A 6 50.48 9.91 0.12
C ASN A 6 49.35 10.26 1.09
N TYR A 7 49.26 11.53 1.49
CA TYR A 7 48.08 12.09 2.13
C TYR A 7 47.18 12.64 1.02
N PHE A 8 46.04 11.99 0.80
CA PHE A 8 44.98 12.47 -0.07
C PHE A 8 44.17 13.51 0.71
N PHE A 9 44.41 14.79 0.44
CA PHE A 9 43.65 15.91 1.01
C PHE A 9 42.36 16.07 0.19
N ILE A 10 41.22 15.66 0.74
CA ILE A 10 39.90 15.94 0.17
C ILE A 10 39.58 17.41 0.47
N PHE A 11 39.59 18.24 -0.55
CA PHE A 11 39.14 19.63 -0.49
C PHE A 11 37.61 19.62 -0.65
N VAL A 12 36.87 19.69 0.46
CA VAL A 12 35.42 19.93 0.41
C VAL A 12 35.22 21.41 0.06
N ILE A 13 34.90 21.68 -1.21
CA ILE A 13 34.44 23.00 -1.64
C ILE A 13 33.00 23.15 -1.13
N ALA A 14 32.82 23.93 -0.07
CA ALA A 14 31.50 24.41 0.34
C ALA A 14 31.02 25.40 -0.73
N MET A 15 30.34 24.88 -1.74
CA MET A 15 29.61 25.69 -2.71
C MET A 15 28.38 26.24 -1.99
N SER A 16 28.44 27.50 -1.55
CA SER A 16 27.26 28.23 -1.12
C SER A 16 26.34 28.39 -2.32
N PHE A 17 25.36 27.49 -2.43
CA PHE A 17 24.19 27.64 -3.30
C PHE A 17 23.38 28.81 -2.75
N SER A 18 23.55 30.00 -3.35
CA SER A 18 22.55 31.05 -3.23
C SER A 18 21.40 30.65 -4.14
N SER A 19 20.38 29.99 -3.59
CA SER A 19 19.12 29.81 -4.29
C SER A 19 18.53 31.19 -4.53
N LEU A 20 18.41 31.58 -5.80
CA LEU A 20 17.42 32.58 -6.16
C LEU A 20 16.08 31.93 -5.85
N ALA A 21 15.41 32.35 -4.77
CA ALA A 21 14.07 31.91 -4.45
C ALA A 21 13.14 32.35 -5.58
N ILE A 22 12.89 31.45 -6.53
CA ILE A 22 11.78 31.59 -7.46
C ILE A 22 10.53 31.35 -6.61
N SER A 23 9.62 32.31 -6.56
CA SER A 23 8.32 32.12 -5.93
C SER A 23 7.66 30.89 -6.57
N GLN A 24 7.35 29.89 -5.76
CA GLN A 24 6.54 28.76 -6.20
C GLN A 24 5.13 29.28 -6.50
N ASN A 25 4.46 28.68 -7.49
CA ASN A 25 3.04 28.94 -7.68
C ASN A 25 2.25 28.41 -6.47
N ARG A 26 1.15 29.07 -6.12
CA ARG A 26 0.23 28.55 -5.11
C ARG A 26 -0.34 27.22 -5.57
N MET A 27 -0.34 26.24 -4.68
CA MET A 27 -1.07 24.98 -4.85
C MET A 27 -2.28 24.98 -3.91
N ILE A 28 -3.45 24.67 -4.45
CA ILE A 28 -4.66 24.45 -3.66
C ILE A 28 -4.67 23.02 -3.17
N LEU A 29 -4.95 22.82 -1.89
CA LEU A 29 -5.11 21.50 -1.30
C LEU A 29 -6.60 21.14 -1.16
N PHE A 30 -6.98 20.01 -1.74
CA PHE A 30 -8.22 19.32 -1.40
C PHE A 30 -7.96 18.19 -0.42
N GLU A 31 -8.76 18.14 0.63
CA GLU A 31 -8.80 17.00 1.55
C GLU A 31 -10.20 16.42 1.56
N GLU A 32 -10.35 15.17 1.14
CA GLU A 32 -11.64 14.48 1.00
C GLU A 32 -11.76 13.30 1.97
N GLY A 33 -12.82 13.27 2.76
CA GLY A 33 -13.29 12.05 3.42
C GLY A 33 -14.11 11.21 2.46
N THR A 34 -13.78 9.92 2.31
CA THR A 34 -14.46 8.99 1.40
C THR A 34 -14.46 7.56 1.95
N ASN A 35 -15.07 6.59 1.26
CA ASN A 35 -15.12 5.18 1.67
C ASN A 35 -15.53 4.26 0.50
N ALA A 36 -14.88 3.10 0.35
CA ALA A 36 -15.12 2.10 -0.71
C ALA A 36 -16.48 1.38 -0.64
N SER A 37 -17.27 1.59 0.41
CA SER A 37 -18.65 1.10 0.56
C SER A 37 -19.70 2.23 0.56
N CYS A 38 -19.29 3.45 0.21
CA CYS A 38 -20.16 4.62 0.15
C CYS A 38 -20.73 4.82 -1.26
N GLY A 39 -22.03 4.54 -1.43
CA GLY A 39 -22.75 4.80 -2.68
C GLY A 39 -22.70 6.26 -3.16
N PRO A 40 -22.94 7.26 -2.28
CA PRO A 40 -22.79 8.67 -2.66
C PRO A 40 -21.36 9.06 -3.06
N CYS A 41 -20.33 8.40 -2.52
CA CYS A 41 -18.94 8.63 -2.87
C CYS A 41 -18.67 8.19 -4.30
N ALA A 42 -19.04 6.95 -4.64
CA ALA A 42 -18.96 6.44 -6.01
C ALA A 42 -19.74 7.30 -7.03
N ALA A 43 -20.83 7.96 -6.61
CA ALA A 43 -21.59 8.86 -7.46
C ALA A 43 -20.88 10.21 -7.72
N GLN A 44 -20.06 10.70 -6.79
CA GLN A 44 -19.42 12.02 -6.87
C GLN A 44 -17.96 11.95 -7.35
N ASN A 45 -17.24 10.89 -6.97
CA ASN A 45 -15.83 10.68 -7.29
C ASN A 45 -15.50 10.88 -8.78
N PRO A 46 -16.25 10.35 -9.76
CA PRO A 46 -15.87 10.48 -11.17
C PRO A 46 -15.78 11.93 -11.64
N THR A 47 -16.73 12.79 -11.22
CA THR A 47 -16.74 14.20 -11.63
C THR A 47 -15.71 14.99 -10.84
N PHE A 48 -15.57 14.69 -9.55
CA PHE A 48 -14.60 15.37 -8.70
C PHE A 48 -13.16 15.06 -9.12
N ASN A 49 -12.82 13.78 -9.35
CA ASN A 49 -11.52 13.37 -9.87
C ASN A 49 -11.23 14.02 -11.22
N ALA A 50 -12.19 14.06 -12.15
CA ALA A 50 -12.00 14.73 -13.43
C ALA A 50 -11.69 16.24 -13.29
N LEU A 51 -12.23 16.92 -12.27
CA LEU A 51 -11.87 18.30 -11.97
C LEU A 51 -10.43 18.41 -11.45
N LEU A 52 -10.03 17.52 -10.54
CA LEU A 52 -8.67 17.50 -9.98
C LEU A 52 -7.62 17.18 -11.06
N ASP A 53 -7.89 16.17 -11.90
CA ASP A 53 -7.01 15.74 -12.99
C ASP A 53 -6.83 16.82 -14.07
N ALA A 54 -7.83 17.67 -14.27
CA ALA A 54 -7.73 18.81 -15.18
C ALA A 54 -6.87 19.96 -14.62
N ASN A 55 -6.49 19.90 -13.33
CA ASN A 55 -5.83 20.98 -12.59
C ASN A 55 -4.56 20.53 -11.85
N THR A 56 -3.88 19.46 -12.30
CA THR A 56 -2.70 18.89 -11.59
C THR A 56 -1.56 19.88 -11.37
N ASP A 57 -1.44 20.92 -12.20
CA ASP A 57 -0.42 21.98 -12.04
C ASP A 57 -0.74 22.97 -10.91
N ASN A 58 -1.98 22.97 -10.41
CA ASN A 58 -2.50 23.96 -9.47
C ASN A 58 -3.16 23.35 -8.22
N VAL A 59 -3.50 22.06 -8.27
CA VAL A 59 -4.30 21.38 -7.27
C VAL A 59 -3.64 20.08 -6.85
N ILE A 60 -3.64 19.83 -5.54
CA ILE A 60 -3.24 18.58 -4.91
C ILE A 60 -4.46 18.03 -4.16
N SER A 61 -4.59 16.72 -4.07
CA SER A 61 -5.61 16.10 -3.23
C SER A 61 -5.04 15.06 -2.28
N ILE A 62 -5.69 14.88 -1.14
CA ILE A 62 -5.48 13.79 -0.20
C ILE A 62 -6.85 13.19 0.12
N LYS A 63 -6.99 11.87 -0.04
CA LYS A 63 -8.20 11.13 0.28
C LYS A 63 -8.03 10.34 1.57
N TYR A 64 -8.87 10.66 2.55
CA TYR A 64 -8.94 9.99 3.84
C TYR A 64 -10.08 8.96 3.80
N GLN A 65 -9.71 7.69 3.77
CA GLN A 65 -10.66 6.59 3.79
C GLN A 65 -11.22 6.45 5.21
N TRP A 66 -12.54 6.58 5.34
CA TRP A 66 -13.24 6.55 6.61
C TRP A 66 -13.81 5.17 6.92
N TYR A 67 -14.13 4.90 8.18
CA TYR A 67 -14.69 3.60 8.60
C TYR A 67 -16.16 3.40 8.19
N PHE A 68 -16.86 4.50 7.86
CA PHE A 68 -18.30 4.53 7.59
C PHE A 68 -18.54 4.93 6.11
N PRO A 69 -19.57 4.39 5.42
CA PRO A 69 -20.66 3.54 5.91
C PRO A 69 -20.43 2.04 5.92
N GLY A 70 -19.29 1.56 5.45
CA GLY A 70 -19.01 0.13 5.42
C GLY A 70 -17.53 -0.17 5.23
N THR A 71 -17.24 -1.38 4.80
CA THR A 71 -15.87 -1.87 4.64
C THR A 71 -15.09 -1.05 3.62
N ASP A 72 -13.87 -0.70 4.01
CA ASP A 72 -12.86 -0.12 3.16
C ASP A 72 -11.48 -0.64 3.59
N PRO A 73 -10.85 -1.55 2.83
CA PRO A 73 -9.53 -2.09 3.16
C PRO A 73 -8.44 -1.01 3.28
N MET A 74 -8.56 0.10 2.55
CA MET A 74 -7.59 1.19 2.64
C MET A 74 -7.73 1.97 3.96
N HIS A 75 -8.92 2.01 4.57
CA HIS A 75 -9.10 2.56 5.92
C HIS A 75 -8.32 1.75 6.96
N ASP A 76 -8.34 0.42 6.84
CA ASP A 76 -7.71 -0.49 7.80
C ASP A 76 -6.18 -0.32 7.87
N HIS A 77 -5.56 0.26 6.84
CA HIS A 77 -4.13 0.50 6.79
C HIS A 77 -3.67 1.61 7.74
N ASN A 78 -4.51 2.63 7.98
CA ASN A 78 -4.25 3.74 8.90
C ASN A 78 -5.54 4.42 9.40
N PRO A 79 -6.32 3.74 10.24
CA PRO A 79 -7.63 4.25 10.68
C PRO A 79 -7.49 5.45 11.63
N GLY A 80 -6.42 5.48 12.44
CA GLY A 80 -6.22 6.49 13.47
C GLY A 80 -6.03 7.90 12.90
N GLU A 81 -5.14 8.05 11.93
CA GLU A 81 -4.79 9.37 11.38
C GLU A 81 -5.85 9.87 10.39
N ALA A 82 -6.48 8.97 9.63
CA ALA A 82 -7.62 9.31 8.78
C ALA A 82 -8.78 9.85 9.63
N ASN A 83 -9.14 9.17 10.72
CA ASN A 83 -10.17 9.63 11.65
C ASN A 83 -9.80 10.98 12.29
N ALA A 84 -8.54 11.18 12.67
CA ALA A 84 -8.08 12.42 13.28
C ALA A 84 -8.26 13.63 12.33
N ARG A 85 -7.95 13.48 11.03
CA ARG A 85 -8.15 14.55 10.04
C ARG A 85 -9.62 14.85 9.77
N LEU A 86 -10.45 13.83 9.63
CA LEU A 86 -11.89 14.05 9.44
C LEU A 86 -12.53 14.69 10.68
N GLN A 87 -12.10 14.30 11.88
CA GLN A 87 -12.55 14.92 13.14
C GLN A 87 -12.09 16.38 13.26
N TYR A 88 -10.86 16.70 12.83
CA TYR A 88 -10.35 18.08 12.84
C TYR A 88 -11.24 19.04 12.03
N TYR A 89 -11.79 18.57 10.91
CA TYR A 89 -12.74 19.33 10.09
C TYR A 89 -14.20 19.19 10.53
N GLU A 90 -14.48 18.43 11.60
CA GLU A 90 -15.84 18.16 12.08
C GLU A 90 -16.72 17.46 11.00
N ILE A 91 -16.08 16.69 10.12
CA ILE A 91 -16.76 15.94 9.07
C ILE A 91 -17.54 14.79 9.73
N SER A 92 -18.84 14.72 9.42
CA SER A 92 -19.79 13.75 9.99
C SER A 92 -20.39 12.79 8.97
N GLY A 93 -20.01 12.94 7.69
CA GLY A 93 -20.49 12.12 6.59
C GLY A 93 -19.54 12.18 5.40
N VAL A 94 -19.55 11.14 4.58
CA VAL A 94 -18.75 11.06 3.34
C VAL A 94 -19.67 10.89 2.12
N PRO A 95 -19.31 11.44 0.95
CA PRO A 95 -18.07 12.17 0.68
C PRO A 95 -18.16 13.62 1.17
N THR A 96 -17.12 14.14 1.83
CA THR A 96 -17.02 15.56 2.19
C THR A 96 -15.59 16.01 1.94
N ALA A 97 -15.42 17.05 1.13
CA ALA A 97 -14.15 17.65 0.82
C ALA A 97 -14.01 19.04 1.45
N THR A 98 -12.76 19.42 1.70
CA THR A 98 -12.35 20.80 2.01
C THR A 98 -11.47 21.32 0.89
N MET A 99 -11.45 22.64 0.70
CA MET A 99 -10.51 23.33 -0.20
C MET A 99 -9.74 24.35 0.63
N ASP A 100 -8.41 24.19 0.70
CA ASP A 100 -7.50 24.92 1.60
C ASP A 100 -7.99 24.95 3.06
N GLY A 101 -8.54 23.82 3.50
CA GLY A 101 -9.05 23.61 4.86
C GLY A 101 -10.41 24.27 5.16
N VAL A 102 -11.11 24.75 4.13
CA VAL A 102 -12.46 25.30 4.24
C VAL A 102 -13.49 24.34 3.64
N ILE A 103 -14.55 24.05 4.40
CA ILE A 103 -15.77 23.38 3.90
C ILE A 103 -16.66 24.44 3.25
N TYR A 104 -16.92 24.30 1.96
CA TYR A 104 -17.73 25.25 1.20
C TYR A 104 -19.23 24.93 1.29
N SER A 105 -20.07 25.96 1.35
CA SER A 105 -21.52 25.81 1.25
C SER A 105 -21.99 25.95 -0.20
N PHE A 106 -22.90 25.08 -0.61
CA PHE A 106 -23.40 25.05 -1.98
C PHE A 106 -24.93 25.25 -2.04
N PRO A 107 -25.47 25.99 -3.02
CA PRO A 107 -26.91 26.24 -3.10
C PRO A 107 -27.79 24.98 -3.29
N ASN A 108 -27.25 23.93 -3.91
CA ASN A 108 -27.99 22.71 -4.28
C ASN A 108 -27.27 21.42 -3.83
N ALA A 109 -26.36 21.51 -2.87
CA ALA A 109 -25.67 20.37 -2.28
C ALA A 109 -25.43 20.64 -0.79
N TYR A 110 -25.06 19.61 -0.03
CA TYR A 110 -24.65 19.79 1.35
C TYR A 110 -23.25 20.42 1.42
N ASP A 111 -22.91 21.00 2.56
CA ASP A 111 -21.61 21.64 2.77
C ASP A 111 -20.46 20.64 2.54
N GLY A 112 -19.48 21.02 1.71
CA GLY A 112 -18.34 20.20 1.34
C GLY A 112 -18.65 19.03 0.41
N ALA A 113 -19.85 18.95 -0.18
CA ALA A 113 -20.11 17.96 -1.21
C ALA A 113 -19.06 18.05 -2.34
N ALA A 114 -18.34 16.95 -2.59
CA ALA A 114 -17.26 16.90 -3.58
C ALA A 114 -17.72 17.37 -4.97
N ILE A 115 -18.95 17.01 -5.36
CA ILE A 115 -19.58 17.45 -6.62
C ILE A 115 -19.90 18.95 -6.69
N GLY A 116 -19.90 19.65 -5.55
CA GLY A 116 -20.18 21.08 -5.47
C GLY A 116 -19.00 21.95 -5.86
N TYR A 117 -17.77 21.41 -5.81
CA TYR A 117 -16.57 22.13 -6.23
C TYR A 117 -16.51 22.25 -7.75
N THR A 118 -15.97 23.38 -8.24
CA THR A 118 -15.98 23.73 -9.66
C THR A 118 -14.69 24.46 -10.02
N GLN A 119 -14.42 24.60 -11.32
CA GLN A 119 -13.28 25.37 -11.80
C GLN A 119 -13.27 26.82 -11.28
N SER A 120 -14.44 27.47 -11.16
CA SER A 120 -14.47 28.85 -10.66
C SER A 120 -14.01 28.96 -9.21
N HIS A 121 -14.31 27.97 -8.37
CA HIS A 121 -13.81 27.93 -7.00
C HIS A 121 -12.28 27.81 -6.97
N ILE A 122 -11.71 26.97 -7.84
CA ILE A 122 -10.26 26.82 -8.00
C ILE A 122 -9.64 28.13 -8.48
N ASP A 123 -10.18 28.74 -9.53
CA ASP A 123 -9.65 29.98 -10.12
C ASP A 123 -9.70 31.16 -9.13
N GLU A 124 -10.77 31.27 -8.35
CA GLU A 124 -10.91 32.28 -7.30
C GLU A 124 -9.85 32.09 -6.19
N GLN A 125 -9.62 30.85 -5.78
CA GLN A 125 -8.65 30.54 -4.73
C GLN A 125 -7.19 30.70 -5.21
N LEU A 126 -6.89 30.40 -6.48
CA LEU A 126 -5.56 30.64 -7.09
C LEU A 126 -5.23 32.14 -7.20
N ALA A 127 -6.25 33.01 -7.21
CA ALA A 127 -6.04 34.45 -7.24
C ALA A 127 -5.53 35.02 -5.90
N VAL A 128 -5.57 34.24 -4.81
CA VAL A 128 -5.02 34.59 -3.50
C VAL A 128 -3.58 34.09 -3.42
N PRO A 129 -2.54 34.95 -3.37
CA PRO A 129 -1.16 34.49 -3.29
C PRO A 129 -0.87 33.73 -1.99
N SER A 130 0.05 32.76 -2.04
CA SER A 130 0.59 32.15 -0.83
C SER A 130 1.57 33.10 -0.12
N PRO A 131 1.56 33.20 1.22
CA PRO A 131 2.52 33.99 1.96
C PRO A 131 3.86 33.24 2.23
N LEU A 132 3.98 32.00 1.75
CA LEU A 132 5.18 31.16 1.89
C LEU A 132 5.37 30.21 0.70
N ASN A 133 6.59 29.69 0.53
CA ASN A 133 6.91 28.62 -0.40
C ASN A 133 7.22 27.34 0.36
N ILE A 134 6.97 26.18 -0.29
CA ILE A 134 7.30 24.86 0.23
C ILE A 134 8.04 24.08 -0.87
N ASP A 135 9.36 23.95 -0.73
CA ASP A 135 10.12 23.01 -1.54
C ASP A 135 10.05 21.63 -0.87
N LEU A 136 9.50 20.65 -1.58
CA LEU A 136 9.27 19.30 -1.06
C LEU A 136 10.00 18.27 -1.91
N SER A 137 10.69 17.35 -1.25
CA SER A 137 11.29 16.18 -1.89
C SER A 137 11.20 14.96 -1.00
N HIS A 138 11.26 13.78 -1.58
CA HIS A 138 11.41 12.55 -0.83
C HIS A 138 12.27 11.52 -1.54
N THR A 139 12.71 10.52 -0.78
CA THR A 139 13.43 9.34 -1.25
C THR A 139 12.78 8.09 -0.68
N VAL A 140 12.76 7.02 -1.47
CA VAL A 140 12.41 5.67 -1.00
C VAL A 140 13.66 4.80 -1.14
N ILE A 141 14.20 4.33 -0.01
CA ILE A 141 15.37 3.45 0.02
C ILE A 141 14.98 2.20 0.81
N GLY A 142 15.05 1.03 0.18
CA GLY A 142 14.46 -0.18 0.74
C GLY A 142 12.98 0.06 1.07
N HIS A 143 12.62 -0.17 2.33
CA HIS A 143 11.28 0.05 2.85
C HIS A 143 11.16 1.34 3.68
N THR A 144 12.08 2.28 3.55
CA THR A 144 12.02 3.57 4.26
C THR A 144 11.75 4.70 3.29
N ILE A 145 10.68 5.47 3.53
CA ILE A 145 10.48 6.77 2.90
C ILE A 145 11.05 7.86 3.82
N THR A 146 11.78 8.82 3.24
CA THR A 146 12.25 10.02 3.94
C THR A 146 11.85 11.24 3.14
N ALA A 147 11.11 12.15 3.77
CA ALA A 147 10.60 13.38 3.18
C ALA A 147 11.28 14.60 3.80
N SER A 148 11.71 15.54 2.97
CA SER A 148 12.29 16.84 3.36
C SER A 148 11.40 17.96 2.84
N MET A 149 10.90 18.78 3.77
CA MET A 149 10.05 19.94 3.53
C MET A 149 10.80 21.20 3.95
N ASP A 150 11.16 22.03 2.96
CA ASP A 150 11.79 23.32 3.15
C ASP A 150 10.76 24.44 3.02
N ILE A 151 10.51 25.14 4.12
CA ILE A 151 9.52 26.22 4.20
C ILE A 151 10.24 27.56 4.18
N GLY A 152 9.83 28.46 3.28
CA GLY A 152 10.35 29.83 3.19
C GLY A 152 9.23 30.87 3.26
N ALA A 153 9.26 31.74 4.27
CA ALA A 153 8.26 32.79 4.43
C ALA A 153 8.55 33.98 3.51
N LEU A 154 7.52 34.44 2.78
CA LEU A 154 7.60 35.62 1.91
C LEU A 154 7.23 36.90 2.66
N GLU A 155 6.48 36.77 3.73
CA GLU A 155 6.08 37.86 4.65
C GLU A 155 6.15 37.40 6.11
N ASP A 156 5.87 38.32 7.04
CA ASP A 156 5.79 37.97 8.46
C ASP A 156 4.54 37.10 8.70
N LEU A 157 4.72 35.93 9.32
CA LEU A 157 3.64 34.98 9.58
C LEU A 157 3.52 34.75 11.09
N THR A 158 2.31 34.87 11.61
CA THR A 158 2.02 34.63 13.02
C THR A 158 0.80 33.74 13.19
N GLY A 159 0.73 33.01 14.31
CA GLY A 159 -0.44 32.23 14.68
C GLY A 159 -0.12 30.77 14.98
N ASN A 160 -1.15 29.93 14.98
CA ASN A 160 -1.00 28.50 15.26
C ASN A 160 -0.59 27.75 13.99
N LEU A 161 0.63 27.99 13.52
CA LEU A 161 1.16 27.41 12.28
C LEU A 161 1.63 25.97 12.51
N VAL A 162 1.17 25.05 11.67
CA VAL A 162 1.51 23.63 11.73
C VAL A 162 1.87 23.13 10.34
N ALA A 163 3.05 22.52 10.21
CA ALA A 163 3.47 21.81 9.02
C ALA A 163 2.97 20.36 9.08
N HIS A 164 2.41 19.88 7.97
CA HIS A 164 2.03 18.50 7.77
C HIS A 164 2.77 17.91 6.59
N ILE A 165 3.31 16.71 6.76
CA ILE A 165 3.86 15.87 5.68
C ILE A 165 2.99 14.61 5.64
N VAL A 166 2.48 14.26 4.46
CA VAL A 166 1.54 13.17 4.26
C VAL A 166 2.02 12.29 3.12
N VAL A 167 2.28 11.03 3.43
CA VAL A 167 2.54 9.98 2.45
C VAL A 167 1.21 9.46 1.92
N ILE A 168 1.08 9.40 0.60
CA ILE A 168 -0.10 8.90 -0.11
C ILE A 168 0.31 7.80 -1.09
N GLU A 169 -0.63 6.92 -1.45
CA GLU A 169 -0.56 6.16 -2.70
C GLU A 169 -1.32 6.93 -3.77
N LYS A 170 -0.61 7.33 -4.83
CA LYS A 170 -1.15 8.14 -5.92
C LYS A 170 -2.24 7.39 -6.67
N ALA A 171 -2.04 6.11 -6.98
CA ALA A 171 -3.05 5.24 -7.57
C ALA A 171 -3.05 3.87 -6.91
N ILE A 172 -4.24 3.34 -6.65
CA ILE A 172 -4.48 1.97 -6.18
C ILE A 172 -5.53 1.35 -7.10
N PHE A 173 -5.21 0.19 -7.65
CA PHE A 173 -6.09 -0.56 -8.55
C PHE A 173 -6.43 -1.92 -7.95
N PHE A 174 -7.71 -2.26 -7.92
CA PHE A 174 -8.20 -3.58 -7.52
C PHE A 174 -8.83 -4.31 -8.70
N ASP A 175 -8.57 -5.62 -8.82
CA ASP A 175 -9.21 -6.47 -9.83
C ASP A 175 -10.72 -6.63 -9.62
N SER A 176 -11.18 -6.43 -8.38
CA SER A 176 -12.59 -6.44 -8.00
C SER A 176 -12.86 -5.39 -6.92
N PRO A 177 -14.08 -4.81 -6.84
CA PRO A 177 -14.36 -3.75 -5.89
C PRO A 177 -14.05 -4.18 -4.44
N PRO A 178 -13.16 -3.45 -3.72
CA PRO A 178 -12.77 -3.80 -2.36
C PRO A 178 -13.86 -3.46 -1.33
N GLY A 179 -14.89 -2.73 -1.74
CA GLY A 179 -16.08 -2.44 -0.95
C GLY A 179 -17.34 -2.51 -1.81
N SER A 180 -18.48 -2.20 -1.20
CA SER A 180 -19.81 -2.42 -1.80
C SER A 180 -20.24 -1.36 -2.82
N ASN A 181 -19.46 -0.29 -3.04
CA ASN A 181 -19.85 0.82 -3.92
C ASN A 181 -19.53 0.59 -5.41
N GLY A 182 -18.75 -0.43 -5.74
CA GLY A 182 -18.41 -0.83 -7.11
C GLY A 182 -17.17 -0.15 -7.72
N GLU A 183 -16.49 0.74 -7.01
CA GLU A 183 -15.24 1.36 -7.47
C GLU A 183 -14.07 0.38 -7.37
N THR A 184 -13.13 0.47 -8.33
CA THR A 184 -11.90 -0.34 -8.37
C THR A 184 -10.63 0.49 -8.46
N GLU A 185 -10.76 1.81 -8.60
CA GLU A 185 -9.66 2.74 -8.82
C GLU A 185 -9.75 3.84 -7.76
N PHE A 186 -8.68 3.99 -6.98
CA PHE A 186 -8.62 4.95 -5.88
C PHE A 186 -7.35 5.78 -6.02
N TYR A 187 -7.47 7.09 -5.83
CA TYR A 187 -6.37 8.01 -6.07
C TYR A 187 -6.04 8.85 -4.85
N ASN A 188 -4.76 9.14 -4.68
CA ASN A 188 -4.21 9.98 -3.60
C ASN A 188 -4.65 9.56 -2.20
N VAL A 189 -4.68 8.25 -1.95
CA VAL A 189 -5.15 7.66 -0.69
C VAL A 189 -4.09 7.86 0.39
N MET A 190 -4.46 8.46 1.51
CA MET A 190 -3.54 8.68 2.63
C MET A 190 -3.06 7.37 3.23
N LYS A 191 -1.73 7.24 3.37
CA LYS A 191 -1.08 6.10 4.03
C LYS A 191 -0.52 6.47 5.39
N LYS A 192 0.12 7.63 5.50
CA LYS A 192 0.77 8.07 6.74
C LYS A 192 0.85 9.59 6.83
N MET A 193 0.59 10.15 8.02
CA MET A 193 0.95 11.52 8.39
C MET A 193 2.19 11.53 9.26
N LEU A 194 3.12 12.45 8.96
CA LEU A 194 4.42 12.54 9.61
C LEU A 194 4.56 13.85 10.41
N PRO A 195 5.12 13.78 11.63
CA PRO A 195 5.39 12.55 12.39
C PRO A 195 4.11 11.86 12.89
N SER A 196 2.97 12.57 12.87
CA SER A 196 1.64 12.07 13.19
C SER A 196 0.56 12.99 12.59
N SER A 197 -0.72 12.67 12.82
CA SER A 197 -1.84 13.55 12.43
C SER A 197 -1.81 14.95 13.05
N ASN A 198 -1.03 15.18 14.12
CA ASN A 198 -0.87 16.50 14.73
C ASN A 198 0.11 17.41 13.97
N GLY A 199 0.89 16.86 13.03
CA GLY A 199 1.93 17.60 12.32
C GLY A 199 3.06 18.08 13.24
N THR A 200 3.81 19.07 12.75
CA THR A 200 4.91 19.73 13.45
C THR A 200 4.56 21.20 13.65
N SER A 201 4.48 21.64 14.91
CA SER A 201 4.25 23.05 15.24
C SER A 201 5.41 23.91 14.73
N LEU A 202 5.09 25.03 14.10
CA LEU A 202 6.05 26.02 13.64
C LEU A 202 6.04 27.23 14.58
N GLU A 203 7.21 27.87 14.71
CA GLU A 203 7.31 29.19 15.31
C GLU A 203 6.83 30.26 14.32
N ASP A 204 6.55 31.46 14.82
CA ASP A 204 6.27 32.63 13.97
C ASP A 204 7.46 32.90 13.03
N PHE A 205 7.16 33.29 11.79
CA PHE A 205 8.16 33.66 10.79
C PHE A 205 8.26 35.17 10.67
N ILE A 206 9.48 35.65 10.44
CA ILE A 206 9.71 36.94 9.80
C ILE A 206 9.87 36.73 8.29
N SER A 207 9.58 37.74 7.49
CA SER A 207 9.83 37.72 6.05
C SER A 207 11.28 37.31 5.72
N GLY A 208 11.43 36.33 4.84
CA GLY A 208 12.72 35.71 4.48
C GLY A 208 13.22 34.65 5.46
N GLY A 209 12.50 34.39 6.57
CA GLY A 209 12.75 33.28 7.47
C GLY A 209 12.48 31.94 6.80
N SER A 210 13.18 30.89 7.25
CA SER A 210 12.99 29.53 6.73
C SER A 210 13.22 28.47 7.80
N VAL A 211 12.62 27.29 7.57
CA VAL A 211 12.83 26.09 8.38
C VAL A 211 12.77 24.86 7.47
N ASN A 212 13.63 23.87 7.76
CA ASN A 212 13.58 22.56 7.15
C ASN A 212 13.00 21.56 8.16
N ILE A 213 12.09 20.71 7.70
CA ILE A 213 11.57 19.57 8.44
C ILE A 213 11.86 18.31 7.64
N THR A 214 12.51 17.34 8.28
CA THR A 214 12.77 16.03 7.70
C THR A 214 12.13 14.97 8.57
N GLU A 215 11.31 14.12 7.97
CA GLU A 215 10.63 13.01 8.64
C GLU A 215 10.78 11.73 7.83
N SER A 216 10.81 10.59 8.53
CA SER A 216 10.93 9.27 7.90
C SER A 216 9.86 8.31 8.39
N TRP A 217 9.53 7.33 7.55
CA TRP A 217 8.58 6.28 7.86
C TRP A 217 9.06 4.95 7.29
N GLU A 218 9.08 3.92 8.15
CA GLU A 218 9.17 2.53 7.73
C GLU A 218 7.83 2.12 7.11
N ILE A 219 7.84 1.91 5.81
CA ILE A 219 6.68 1.64 4.98
C ILE A 219 5.96 0.40 5.50
N ALA A 220 4.65 0.54 5.70
CA ALA A 220 3.77 -0.55 6.08
C ALA A 220 2.39 -0.34 5.44
N ASN A 221 1.68 -1.43 5.17
CA ASN A 221 0.30 -1.40 4.68
C ASN A 221 0.13 -0.50 3.44
N ILE A 222 0.77 -0.87 2.34
CA ILE A 222 0.64 -0.25 1.01
C ILE A 222 0.30 -1.32 -0.03
N TYR A 223 -0.21 -0.91 -1.20
CA TYR A 223 -0.48 -1.80 -2.32
C TYR A 223 0.66 -1.76 -3.36
N ASP A 224 1.18 -0.59 -3.68
CA ASP A 224 2.30 -0.41 -4.61
C ASP A 224 3.28 0.66 -4.12
N ILE A 225 4.52 0.23 -3.86
CA ILE A 225 5.60 1.12 -3.41
C ILE A 225 6.04 2.11 -4.50
N ASN A 226 5.78 1.81 -5.78
CA ASN A 226 6.06 2.71 -6.89
C ASN A 226 5.04 3.83 -7.02
N GLU A 227 3.90 3.72 -6.33
CA GLU A 227 2.84 4.74 -6.31
C GLU A 227 2.94 5.64 -5.06
N LEU A 228 3.97 5.48 -4.23
CA LEU A 228 4.18 6.34 -3.06
C LEU A 228 4.60 7.75 -3.47
N ALA A 229 3.82 8.73 -3.03
CA ALA A 229 4.10 10.14 -3.20
C ALA A 229 3.96 10.88 -1.86
N VAL A 230 4.42 12.13 -1.81
CA VAL A 230 4.35 12.96 -0.59
C VAL A 230 3.67 14.28 -0.88
N VAL A 231 2.69 14.62 -0.05
CA VAL A 231 2.07 15.95 0.01
C VAL A 231 2.53 16.63 1.28
N ALA A 232 2.92 17.90 1.22
CA ALA A 232 3.20 18.69 2.40
C ALA A 232 2.45 20.02 2.36
N PHE A 233 2.01 20.50 3.53
CA PHE A 233 1.27 21.76 3.62
C PHE A 233 1.49 22.45 4.96
N VAL A 234 1.34 23.78 4.97
CA VAL A 234 1.33 24.58 6.20
C VAL A 234 -0.08 25.07 6.45
N GLN A 235 -0.62 24.76 7.62
CA GLN A 235 -1.97 25.10 8.05
C GLN A 235 -1.93 26.02 9.27
N ASN A 236 -2.81 27.02 9.33
CA ASN A 236 -3.11 27.73 10.57
C ASN A 236 -4.23 27.00 11.31
N ASN A 237 -3.91 26.30 12.39
CA ASN A 237 -4.86 25.46 13.12
C ASN A 237 -5.93 26.24 13.90
N SER A 238 -5.82 27.57 13.99
CA SER A 238 -6.88 28.41 14.56
C SER A 238 -7.98 28.71 13.53
N THR A 239 -7.61 28.91 12.26
CA THR A 239 -8.53 29.26 11.17
C THR A 239 -8.86 28.07 10.26
N LYS A 240 -8.10 26.98 10.38
CA LYS A 240 -8.03 25.83 9.48
C LYS A 240 -7.53 26.16 8.07
N GLU A 241 -7.12 27.40 7.79
CA GLU A 241 -6.63 27.81 6.48
C GLU A 241 -5.30 27.11 6.13
N VAL A 242 -5.22 26.54 4.93
CA VAL A 242 -3.97 26.07 4.33
C VAL A 242 -3.32 27.23 3.57
N LEU A 243 -2.13 27.62 4.02
CA LEU A 243 -1.41 28.77 3.48
C LEU A 243 -0.73 28.42 2.15
N GLN A 244 -0.17 27.22 2.07
CA GLN A 244 0.49 26.65 0.89
C GLN A 244 0.50 25.12 1.00
N ALA A 245 0.52 24.46 -0.14
CA ALA A 245 0.83 23.04 -0.27
C ALA A 245 1.92 22.79 -1.31
N SER A 246 2.51 21.61 -1.27
CA SER A 246 3.50 21.15 -2.24
C SER A 246 3.40 19.64 -2.39
N TYR A 247 3.83 19.14 -3.54
CA TYR A 247 3.69 17.75 -3.93
C TYR A 247 5.00 17.23 -4.50
N SER A 248 5.38 16.04 -4.06
CA SER A 248 6.50 15.30 -4.59
C SER A 248 5.96 14.01 -5.21
N GLU A 249 5.96 13.98 -6.54
CA GLU A 249 5.56 12.86 -7.40
C GLU A 249 6.23 11.53 -7.01
N PRO A 250 5.63 10.37 -7.33
CA PRO A 250 6.25 9.09 -7.06
C PRO A 250 7.66 8.98 -7.61
N VAL A 251 8.56 8.45 -6.78
CA VAL A 251 9.96 8.23 -7.12
C VAL A 251 10.25 6.74 -7.25
N THR A 252 11.23 6.39 -8.10
CA THR A 252 11.69 5.00 -8.18
C THR A 252 12.35 4.58 -6.86
N PRO A 253 11.87 3.51 -6.20
CA PRO A 253 12.51 2.96 -5.02
C PRO A 253 13.95 2.54 -5.30
N ILE A 254 14.85 2.88 -4.39
CA ILE A 254 16.27 2.53 -4.47
C ILE A 254 16.48 1.27 -3.64
N ALA A 255 17.11 0.27 -4.23
CA ALA A 255 17.47 -0.96 -3.52
C ALA A 255 18.35 -0.65 -2.30
N PRO A 256 18.12 -1.31 -1.15
CA PRO A 256 18.96 -1.13 0.01
C PRO A 256 20.32 -1.82 -0.17
N ASP A 257 21.30 -1.51 0.69
CA ASP A 257 22.63 -2.15 0.72
C ASP A 257 22.65 -3.35 1.68
N PHE A 258 21.59 -4.16 1.65
CA PHE A 258 21.47 -5.40 2.42
C PHE A 258 20.75 -6.47 1.60
N LEU A 259 20.80 -7.71 2.07
CA LEU A 259 20.13 -8.85 1.45
C LEU A 259 18.87 -9.19 2.27
N ASN A 260 17.75 -9.31 1.58
CA ASN A 260 16.49 -9.74 2.16
C ASN A 260 15.63 -10.41 1.08
N THR A 261 15.09 -11.58 1.39
CA THR A 261 14.09 -12.29 0.60
C THR A 261 12.91 -12.72 1.46
N SER A 262 11.72 -12.76 0.87
CA SER A 262 10.53 -13.23 1.58
C SER A 262 9.77 -14.32 0.85
N ALA A 263 9.23 -15.27 1.61
CA ALA A 263 8.31 -16.28 1.13
C ALA A 263 6.87 -15.74 1.16
N LYS A 264 6.36 -15.22 0.03
CA LYS A 264 5.10 -14.47 -0.02
C LYS A 264 3.85 -15.33 0.06
N SER A 265 3.81 -16.43 -0.70
CA SER A 265 2.62 -17.30 -0.79
C SER A 265 2.95 -18.65 -1.39
N ILE A 266 2.25 -19.70 -0.96
CA ILE A 266 2.23 -20.98 -1.65
C ILE A 266 1.03 -20.99 -2.61
N LEU A 267 1.29 -21.03 -3.91
CA LEU A 267 0.31 -20.96 -4.99
C LEU A 267 -0.27 -22.32 -5.37
N TYR A 268 0.46 -23.40 -5.09
CA TYR A 268 0.04 -24.77 -5.32
C TYR A 268 0.53 -25.68 -4.18
N PRO A 269 -0.33 -26.59 -3.67
CA PRO A 269 -1.64 -26.98 -4.15
C PRO A 269 -2.72 -25.93 -3.87
N THR A 270 -3.79 -25.95 -4.68
CA THR A 270 -5.05 -25.29 -4.30
C THR A 270 -5.77 -26.10 -3.23
N GLU A 271 -6.76 -25.52 -2.54
CA GLU A 271 -7.42 -26.08 -1.34
C GLU A 271 -7.74 -27.60 -1.36
N ASP A 272 -8.06 -28.17 -2.53
CA ASP A 272 -8.29 -29.60 -2.73
C ASP A 272 -7.16 -30.27 -3.55
N PHE A 273 -6.46 -31.25 -2.97
CA PHE A 273 -5.39 -31.99 -3.64
C PHE A 273 -5.65 -33.50 -3.79
N CYS A 274 -5.74 -33.98 -5.04
CA CYS A 274 -6.01 -35.40 -5.38
C CYS A 274 -4.77 -36.14 -5.91
N GLY A 275 -3.69 -36.27 -5.12
CA GLY A 275 -2.52 -37.05 -5.55
C GLY A 275 -1.80 -37.80 -4.43
N ASN A 276 -0.72 -38.48 -4.82
CA ASN A 276 0.24 -39.15 -3.93
C ASN A 276 1.64 -38.50 -3.98
N THR A 277 1.84 -37.55 -4.88
CA THR A 277 3.08 -36.76 -5.02
C THR A 277 2.72 -35.32 -5.30
N ILE A 278 3.51 -34.38 -4.78
CA ILE A 278 3.22 -32.96 -4.90
C ILE A 278 4.48 -32.17 -5.26
N SER A 279 4.33 -31.21 -6.18
CA SER A 279 5.36 -30.22 -6.53
C SER A 279 4.82 -28.84 -6.17
N PRO A 280 5.05 -28.35 -4.94
CA PRO A 280 4.52 -27.06 -4.52
C PRO A 280 5.04 -25.93 -5.41
N VAL A 281 4.21 -24.90 -5.63
CA VAL A 281 4.66 -23.66 -6.29
C VAL A 281 4.64 -22.55 -5.25
N VAL A 282 5.78 -21.89 -5.05
CA VAL A 282 5.94 -20.80 -4.09
C VAL A 282 6.26 -19.50 -4.81
N LYS A 283 5.68 -18.39 -4.33
CA LYS A 283 6.03 -17.03 -4.74
C LYS A 283 7.03 -16.45 -3.75
N ILE A 284 8.16 -15.99 -4.24
CA ILE A 284 9.25 -15.37 -3.47
C ILE A 284 9.50 -13.96 -3.99
N GLU A 285 9.76 -13.02 -3.10
CA GLU A 285 10.05 -11.62 -3.43
C GLU A 285 11.43 -11.22 -2.91
N ASN A 286 12.16 -10.41 -3.70
CA ASN A 286 13.42 -9.82 -3.25
C ASN A 286 13.18 -8.46 -2.60
N ASN A 287 13.43 -8.38 -1.30
CA ASN A 287 13.29 -7.17 -0.47
C ASN A 287 14.63 -6.44 -0.25
N GLY A 288 15.73 -6.99 -0.77
CA GLY A 288 17.08 -6.46 -0.65
C GLY A 288 17.68 -5.96 -1.98
N MET A 289 19.01 -5.90 -2.02
CA MET A 289 19.76 -5.71 -3.26
C MET A 289 19.54 -6.85 -4.27
N ASP A 290 20.00 -6.68 -5.52
CA ASP A 290 19.83 -7.69 -6.57
C ASP A 290 20.24 -9.11 -6.14
N LEU A 291 19.30 -10.04 -6.28
CA LEU A 291 19.43 -11.43 -5.86
C LEU A 291 19.91 -12.30 -7.03
N THR A 292 20.94 -13.09 -6.77
CA THR A 292 21.61 -13.97 -7.74
C THR A 292 21.60 -15.44 -7.34
N SER A 293 21.41 -15.74 -6.05
CA SER A 293 21.20 -17.09 -5.54
C SER A 293 20.33 -17.08 -4.28
N LEU A 294 19.62 -18.19 -4.02
CA LEU A 294 18.80 -18.36 -2.82
C LEU A 294 18.63 -19.85 -2.49
N ASP A 295 18.66 -20.19 -1.20
CA ASP A 295 18.30 -21.53 -0.73
C ASP A 295 16.82 -21.54 -0.32
N ILE A 296 16.03 -22.32 -1.05
CA ILE A 296 14.60 -22.49 -0.83
C ILE A 296 14.38 -23.87 -0.22
N SER A 297 14.11 -23.91 1.08
CA SER A 297 13.88 -25.15 1.81
C SER A 297 12.40 -25.36 2.05
N TYR A 298 11.94 -26.61 2.05
CA TYR A 298 10.52 -26.91 2.29
C TYR A 298 10.32 -28.28 2.93
N SER A 299 9.21 -28.41 3.65
CA SER A 299 8.72 -29.68 4.20
C SER A 299 7.25 -29.88 3.84
N VAL A 300 6.89 -31.13 3.58
CA VAL A 300 5.51 -31.56 3.35
C VAL A 300 5.08 -32.46 4.51
N ASN A 301 4.01 -32.08 5.21
CA ASN A 301 3.45 -32.78 6.37
C ASN A 301 4.47 -33.06 7.50
N GLY A 302 5.39 -32.13 7.74
CA GLY A 302 6.46 -32.30 8.73
C GLY A 302 7.48 -33.40 8.38
N GLY A 303 7.57 -33.77 7.09
CA GLY A 303 8.57 -34.68 6.56
C GLY A 303 9.99 -34.10 6.53
N GLU A 304 10.91 -34.82 5.90
CA GLU A 304 12.30 -34.36 5.72
C GLU A 304 12.35 -33.06 4.93
N ILE A 305 13.15 -32.10 5.40
CA ILE A 305 13.36 -30.83 4.72
C ILE A 305 14.18 -31.08 3.45
N THR A 306 13.65 -30.64 2.32
CA THR A 306 14.35 -30.63 1.03
C THR A 306 14.74 -29.19 0.69
N THR A 307 15.93 -28.99 0.14
CA THR A 307 16.43 -27.67 -0.27
C THR A 307 16.67 -27.63 -1.78
N LEU A 308 16.10 -26.63 -2.43
CA LEU A 308 16.38 -26.23 -3.80
C LEU A 308 17.32 -25.02 -3.77
N ASN A 309 18.49 -25.15 -4.40
CA ASN A 309 19.39 -24.01 -4.60
C ASN A 309 19.00 -23.28 -5.90
N TRP A 310 18.34 -22.14 -5.77
CA TRP A 310 17.99 -21.28 -6.89
C TRP A 310 19.17 -20.39 -7.30
N THR A 311 19.31 -20.15 -8.60
CA THR A 311 20.24 -19.15 -9.16
C THR A 311 19.55 -18.41 -10.31
N GLY A 312 19.84 -17.12 -10.45
CA GLY A 312 19.22 -16.28 -11.47
C GLY A 312 19.57 -14.81 -11.30
N GLU A 313 18.67 -13.93 -11.74
CA GLU A 313 18.71 -12.50 -11.46
C GLU A 313 17.29 -12.08 -11.07
N LEU A 314 17.12 -11.57 -9.85
CA LEU A 314 15.85 -11.04 -9.35
C LEU A 314 16.13 -9.67 -8.71
N ALA A 315 15.68 -8.61 -9.39
CA ALA A 315 15.90 -7.24 -8.94
C ALA A 315 15.11 -6.92 -7.66
N PHE A 316 15.46 -5.83 -6.98
CA PHE A 316 14.70 -5.32 -5.84
C PHE A 316 13.20 -5.17 -6.17
N LEU A 317 12.34 -5.57 -5.22
CA LEU A 317 10.86 -5.61 -5.32
C LEU A 317 10.30 -6.49 -6.44
N SER A 318 11.14 -7.28 -7.10
CA SER A 318 10.67 -8.27 -8.06
C SER A 318 10.35 -9.57 -7.35
N ALA A 319 9.33 -10.27 -7.85
CA ALA A 319 8.94 -11.58 -7.38
C ALA A 319 9.11 -12.65 -8.46
N MET A 320 9.33 -13.88 -8.02
CA MET A 320 9.39 -15.06 -8.87
C MET A 320 8.47 -16.16 -8.32
N GLU A 321 7.98 -17.01 -9.23
CA GLU A 321 7.31 -18.26 -8.87
C GLU A 321 8.28 -19.41 -9.12
N VAL A 322 8.45 -20.27 -8.11
CA VAL A 322 9.36 -21.41 -8.15
C VAL A 322 8.56 -22.68 -7.91
N GLU A 323 8.62 -23.61 -8.86
CA GLU A 323 8.14 -24.98 -8.68
C GLU A 323 9.20 -25.78 -7.89
N LEU A 324 8.80 -26.25 -6.71
CA LEU A 324 9.65 -27.05 -5.83
C LEU A 324 9.67 -28.52 -6.28
N PRO A 325 10.76 -29.26 -6.01
CA PRO A 325 10.87 -30.66 -6.40
C PRO A 325 9.70 -31.53 -5.91
N GLU A 326 9.35 -32.53 -6.71
CA GLU A 326 8.30 -33.48 -6.36
C GLU A 326 8.62 -34.18 -5.04
N SER A 327 7.66 -34.20 -4.12
CA SER A 327 7.76 -34.89 -2.82
C SER A 327 6.65 -35.90 -2.67
N GLU A 328 6.96 -37.04 -2.06
CA GLU A 328 5.96 -38.04 -1.73
C GLU A 328 5.00 -37.50 -0.66
N PHE A 329 3.72 -37.73 -0.90
CA PHE A 329 2.65 -37.33 -0.01
C PHE A 329 2.07 -38.57 0.66
N ILE A 330 2.45 -38.82 1.92
CA ILE A 330 1.92 -39.95 2.69
C ILE A 330 0.51 -39.58 3.18
N ARG A 331 -0.50 -40.13 2.51
CA ARG A 331 -1.88 -40.06 2.99
C ARG A 331 -2.01 -40.83 4.30
N VAL A 332 -2.60 -40.20 5.31
CA VAL A 332 -2.95 -40.87 6.57
C VAL A 332 -4.42 -41.28 6.47
N ASP A 333 -4.66 -42.58 6.31
CA ASP A 333 -5.97 -43.17 6.01
C ASP A 333 -6.99 -43.14 7.19
N ASP A 334 -6.66 -42.51 8.32
CA ASP A 334 -7.56 -42.44 9.48
C ASP A 334 -8.50 -41.23 9.42
N ILE A 335 -9.80 -41.55 9.31
CA ILE A 335 -10.95 -40.67 9.12
C ILE A 335 -11.08 -39.65 10.28
N VAL A 336 -10.58 -38.43 10.07
CA VAL A 336 -11.20 -37.11 10.32
C VAL A 336 -10.40 -36.14 9.43
N ARG A 337 -10.96 -35.03 8.91
CA ARG A 337 -10.20 -33.98 8.20
C ARG A 337 -8.83 -33.74 8.88
N ASN A 338 -7.76 -34.22 8.27
CA ASN A 338 -6.40 -33.86 8.66
C ASN A 338 -6.00 -32.73 7.72
N ASP A 339 -5.70 -31.57 8.30
CA ASP A 339 -5.12 -30.47 7.55
C ASP A 339 -3.68 -30.87 7.22
N TYR A 340 -3.38 -30.96 5.92
CA TYR A 340 -2.04 -31.23 5.42
C TYR A 340 -1.26 -29.93 5.33
N THR A 341 0.03 -29.96 5.61
CA THR A 341 0.84 -28.74 5.70
C THR A 341 1.98 -28.75 4.68
N ILE A 342 2.23 -27.60 4.09
CA ILE A 342 3.50 -27.28 3.43
C ILE A 342 4.11 -26.12 4.18
N GLU A 343 5.37 -26.25 4.54
CA GLU A 343 6.18 -25.19 5.13
C GLU A 343 7.31 -24.87 4.16
N VAL A 344 7.51 -23.59 3.85
CA VAL A 344 8.59 -23.12 2.97
C VAL A 344 9.40 -22.06 3.71
N PHE A 345 10.72 -22.13 3.53
CA PHE A 345 11.71 -21.26 4.14
C PHE A 345 12.63 -20.70 3.05
N THR A 346 12.89 -19.39 3.07
CA THR A 346 13.98 -18.77 2.32
C THR A 346 15.21 -18.59 3.21
N SER A 347 16.40 -18.71 2.63
CA SER A 347 17.65 -18.51 3.36
C SER A 347 18.82 -18.29 2.41
N LEU A 348 19.90 -17.73 2.94
CA LEU A 348 21.16 -17.53 2.23
C LEU A 348 21.04 -16.75 0.90
N PRO A 349 20.32 -15.61 0.84
CA PRO A 349 20.35 -14.75 -0.34
C PRO A 349 21.78 -14.37 -0.70
N ASN A 350 22.19 -14.60 -1.95
CA ASN A 350 23.57 -14.41 -2.41
C ASN A 350 24.64 -15.16 -1.57
N GLY A 351 24.25 -16.22 -0.85
CA GLY A 351 25.11 -17.01 0.02
C GLY A 351 25.46 -16.36 1.36
N LEU A 352 24.76 -15.29 1.75
CA LEU A 352 24.93 -14.57 3.02
C LEU A 352 23.65 -14.60 3.86
N GLU A 353 23.74 -14.28 5.15
CA GLU A 353 22.57 -14.24 6.03
C GLU A 353 21.54 -13.22 5.53
N ASP A 354 20.26 -13.60 5.63
CA ASP A 354 19.15 -12.67 5.45
C ASP A 354 19.10 -11.68 6.62
N THR A 355 18.88 -10.41 6.31
CA THR A 355 18.83 -9.34 7.31
C THR A 355 17.46 -9.18 7.97
N ASP A 356 16.38 -9.66 7.36
CA ASP A 356 15.09 -9.84 8.00
C ASP A 356 14.70 -11.31 7.95
N THR A 357 14.40 -11.89 9.11
CA THR A 357 14.04 -13.32 9.20
C THR A 357 12.58 -13.52 9.55
N ASN A 358 11.82 -12.43 9.70
CA ASN A 358 10.41 -12.51 10.07
C ASN A 358 9.50 -12.84 8.88
N ASP A 359 10.01 -12.71 7.65
CA ASP A 359 9.33 -12.92 6.37
C ASP A 359 9.90 -14.09 5.56
N ASP A 360 10.83 -14.85 6.16
CA ASP A 360 11.48 -16.00 5.54
C ASP A 360 10.61 -17.27 5.51
N GLU A 361 9.55 -17.34 6.33
CA GLU A 361 8.76 -18.56 6.54
C GLU A 361 7.29 -18.37 6.15
N ILE A 362 6.74 -19.33 5.41
CA ILE A 362 5.31 -19.41 5.14
C ILE A 362 4.80 -20.85 5.23
N SER A 363 3.57 -21.00 5.71
CA SER A 363 2.89 -22.29 5.74
C SER A 363 1.54 -22.24 5.03
N LEU A 364 1.17 -23.35 4.40
CA LEU A 364 -0.14 -23.56 3.81
C LEU A 364 -0.74 -24.83 4.40
N SER A 365 -1.95 -24.70 4.95
CA SER A 365 -2.80 -25.85 5.29
C SER A 365 -3.80 -26.10 4.17
N PHE A 366 -3.93 -27.35 3.73
CA PHE A 366 -4.86 -27.75 2.66
C PHE A 366 -5.49 -29.11 2.94
N LEU A 367 -6.54 -29.45 2.18
CA LEU A 367 -7.28 -30.70 2.33
C LEU A 367 -6.90 -31.69 1.23
N ALA A 368 -6.71 -32.96 1.62
CA ALA A 368 -6.83 -34.06 0.67
C ALA A 368 -8.26 -34.62 0.73
N PRO A 369 -8.93 -34.85 -0.40
CA PRO A 369 -10.29 -35.38 -0.42
C PRO A 369 -10.33 -36.79 0.17
N SER A 370 -11.40 -37.08 0.92
CA SER A 370 -11.62 -38.40 1.50
C SER A 370 -11.89 -39.43 0.41
N THR A 371 -11.44 -40.67 0.63
CA THR A 371 -11.77 -41.83 -0.21
C THR A 371 -13.20 -42.32 0.00
N ASP A 372 -14.02 -41.58 0.76
CA ASP A 372 -15.40 -41.94 1.12
C ASP A 372 -16.37 -41.69 -0.05
N PHE A 373 -15.99 -42.11 -1.26
CA PHE A 373 -16.98 -42.54 -2.24
C PHE A 373 -17.67 -43.76 -1.64
N ASN A 374 -18.83 -43.54 -1.01
CA ASN A 374 -19.73 -44.58 -0.55
C ASN A 374 -20.01 -45.61 -1.67
N ILE A 375 -19.20 -46.68 -1.72
CA ILE A 375 -19.44 -47.90 -2.51
C ILE A 375 -20.79 -48.54 -2.09
N VAL A 376 -21.34 -48.14 -0.95
CA VAL A 376 -22.68 -48.51 -0.47
C VAL A 376 -23.81 -48.12 -1.44
N SER A 377 -23.60 -47.14 -2.33
CA SER A 377 -24.60 -46.75 -3.34
C SER A 377 -24.61 -47.69 -4.56
N LEU A 378 -23.44 -48.12 -5.05
CA LEU A 378 -23.34 -49.00 -6.22
C LEU A 378 -23.76 -50.44 -5.91
N GLU A 379 -23.51 -50.94 -4.69
CA GLU A 379 -23.95 -52.28 -4.31
C GLU A 379 -25.47 -52.35 -4.05
N ARG A 380 -26.08 -51.27 -3.51
CA ARG A 380 -27.54 -51.14 -3.42
C ARG A 380 -28.20 -51.04 -4.79
N ASP A 381 -27.59 -50.34 -5.74
CA ASP A 381 -28.13 -50.21 -7.09
C ASP A 381 -27.92 -51.49 -7.91
N TYR A 382 -26.81 -52.20 -7.73
CA TYR A 382 -26.60 -53.54 -8.31
C TYR A 382 -27.59 -54.59 -7.75
N LEU A 383 -27.85 -54.58 -6.43
CA LEU A 383 -28.86 -55.43 -5.78
C LEU A 383 -30.30 -55.04 -6.14
N ARG A 384 -30.57 -53.75 -6.42
CA ARG A 384 -31.88 -53.28 -6.92
C ARG A 384 -32.10 -53.64 -8.39
N MET A 385 -31.08 -53.58 -9.24
CA MET A 385 -31.16 -53.95 -10.65
C MET A 385 -31.32 -55.47 -10.83
N THR A 386 -30.63 -56.29 -10.03
CA THR A 386 -30.78 -57.76 -10.06
C THR A 386 -32.12 -58.25 -9.49
N LYS A 387 -32.69 -57.59 -8.46
CA LYS A 387 -34.06 -57.88 -8.01
C LYS A 387 -35.12 -57.49 -9.05
N LYS A 388 -34.97 -56.37 -9.76
CA LYS A 388 -35.94 -55.96 -10.80
C LYS A 388 -35.99 -56.92 -12.01
N HIS A 389 -34.92 -57.68 -12.24
CA HIS A 389 -34.85 -58.71 -13.30
C HIS A 389 -35.49 -60.06 -12.90
N GLN A 390 -35.71 -60.34 -11.61
CA GLN A 390 -36.41 -61.55 -11.18
C GLN A 390 -37.94 -61.38 -11.14
N TYR A 391 -38.46 -60.16 -10.98
CA TYR A 391 -39.90 -59.89 -10.91
C TYR A 391 -40.59 -59.67 -12.27
N THR A 392 -39.87 -59.73 -13.39
CA THR A 392 -40.43 -59.56 -14.75
C THR A 392 -40.61 -60.86 -15.52
N LYS A 393 -40.41 -62.02 -14.88
CA LYS A 393 -40.57 -63.35 -15.53
C LYS A 393 -41.72 -64.21 -15.02
N GLU A 394 -42.50 -63.78 -14.02
CA GLU A 394 -43.60 -64.59 -13.45
C GLU A 394 -45.03 -64.07 -13.68
N GLU A 395 -45.22 -62.95 -14.39
CA GLU A 395 -46.56 -62.49 -14.77
C GLU A 395 -46.68 -62.37 -16.29
N ASN A 396 -46.86 -63.52 -16.95
CA ASN A 396 -47.57 -63.68 -18.23
C ASN A 396 -47.70 -65.19 -18.54
N PHE A 397 -48.61 -65.85 -17.80
CA PHE A 397 -49.30 -67.07 -18.22
C PHE A 397 -50.77 -66.97 -17.84
#